data_AF-A0A3B9L240-F1
#
_entry.id   AF-A0A3B9L240-F1
#
_cell.length_a   1.000
_cell.length_b   1.000
_cell.length_c   1.000
_cell.angle_alpha   90.00
_cell.angle_beta   90.00
_cell.angle_gamma   90.00
#
_symmetry.space_group_name_H-M   'P 1'
#
loop_
_entity.id
_entity.type
_entity.pdbx_description
1 polymer ?
#
loop_
_entity_poly.entity_id
_entity_poly.type
_entity_poly.pdbx_seq_one_letter_code
_entity_poly.pdbx_strand_id
1 'polypeptide(L)'
;MKTRAAVAFEAKKPLEIVELDLEGPKAGEVLVEIMATGICHTDAYTLDGLDSEGIFPSVLGHEGAGIVREVGPGVTSVQPGDHVIPLYTPECRQCKSCLSGKTNLCTAIRATQGKGLMP
;
A
#
# COMPACT_ATOMS: atom_id res chain seq x y z
N MET A 1 15.02 6.35 5.86
CA MET A 1 14.90 6.23 7.33
C MET A 1 14.82 4.77 7.73
N LYS A 2 15.32 4.42 8.91
CA LYS A 2 15.15 3.07 9.45
C LYS A 2 13.73 2.88 9.96
N THR A 3 13.09 1.77 9.61
CA THR A 3 11.76 1.41 10.09
C THR A 3 11.65 -0.09 10.33
N ARG A 4 10.80 -0.50 11.27
CA ARG A 4 10.54 -1.91 11.56
C ARG A 4 9.34 -2.38 10.74
N ALA A 5 9.48 -3.51 10.05
CA ALA A 5 8.41 -4.11 9.26
C ALA A 5 8.35 -5.63 9.46
N ALA A 6 7.17 -6.22 9.21
CA ALA A 6 6.99 -7.66 9.08
C ALA A 6 7.14 -8.03 7.60
N VAL A 7 8.19 -8.77 7.26
CA VAL A 7 8.51 -9.14 5.88
C VAL A 7 8.22 -10.62 5.66
N ALA A 8 7.50 -10.91 4.58
CA ALA A 8 7.40 -12.25 4.03
C ALA A 8 8.55 -12.43 3.04
N PHE A 9 9.59 -13.19 3.42
CA PHE A 9 10.71 -13.46 2.51
C PHE A 9 10.37 -14.51 1.45
N GLU A 10 9.55 -15.50 1.82
CA GLU A 10 9.09 -16.57 0.95
C GLU A 10 7.65 -16.96 1.31
N ALA A 11 6.92 -17.51 0.35
CA ALA A 11 5.60 -18.11 0.62
C ALA A 11 5.70 -19.25 1.64
N LYS A 12 4.66 -19.41 2.46
CA LYS A 12 4.50 -20.45 3.51
C LYS A 12 5.56 -20.40 4.60
N LYS A 13 6.27 -19.29 4.74
CA LYS A 13 7.17 -19.02 5.87
C LYS A 13 6.52 -18.03 6.84
N PRO A 14 6.83 -18.10 8.15
CA PRO A 14 6.43 -17.04 9.08
C PRO A 14 6.96 -15.68 8.64
N LEU A 15 6.23 -14.61 8.96
CA LEU A 15 6.73 -13.26 8.79
C LEU A 15 7.91 -13.02 9.73
N GLU A 16 8.94 -12.35 9.22
CA GLU A 16 10.11 -11.95 10.00
C GLU A 16 10.06 -10.47 10.30
N ILE A 17 10.27 -10.10 11.56
CA ILE A 17 10.35 -8.70 11.97
C ILE A 17 11.77 -8.21 11.73
N VAL A 18 11.95 -7.35 10.73
CA VAL A 18 13.26 -6.82 10.34
C VAL A 18 13.24 -5.29 10.29
N GLU A 19 14.44 -4.72 10.29
CA GLU A 19 14.62 -3.29 10.02
C GLU A 19 14.84 -3.08 8.51
N LEU A 20 14.13 -2.12 7.93
CA LEU A 20 14.21 -1.72 6.53
C LEU A 20 14.73 -0.29 6.40
N ASP A 21 15.39 -0.02 5.28
CA ASP A 21 15.68 1.33 4.81
C ASP A 21 14.53 1.82 3.91
N LEU A 22 13.74 2.77 4.42
CA LEU A 22 12.63 3.37 3.69
C LEU A 22 13.06 4.73 3.12
N GLU A 23 12.97 4.91 1.80
CA GLU A 23 13.18 6.21 1.15
C GLU A 23 12.03 7.19 1.48
N GLY A 24 12.29 8.50 1.34
CA GLY A 24 11.24 9.51 1.46
C GLY A 24 10.27 9.48 0.26
N PRO A 25 9.09 10.11 0.38
CA PRO A 25 8.08 10.08 -0.68
C PRO A 25 8.54 10.87 -1.93
N LYS A 26 8.34 10.28 -3.11
CA LYS A 26 8.55 10.94 -4.41
C LYS A 26 7.35 11.81 -4.78
N ALA A 27 7.42 12.49 -5.93
CA ALA A 27 6.32 13.31 -6.42
C ALA A 27 5.01 12.51 -6.52
N GLY A 28 3.93 13.03 -5.94
CA GLY A 28 2.64 12.35 -5.86
C GLY A 28 2.51 11.27 -4.78
N GLU A 29 3.57 10.95 -4.03
CA GLU A 29 3.54 9.93 -2.98
C GLU A 29 3.36 10.55 -1.58
N VAL A 30 2.90 9.74 -0.63
CA VAL A 30 2.67 10.13 0.77
C VAL A 30 3.35 9.12 1.69
N LEU A 31 4.15 9.62 2.63
CA LEU A 31 4.72 8.81 3.70
C LEU A 31 3.77 8.79 4.90
N VAL A 32 3.33 7.60 5.28
CA VAL A 32 2.38 7.38 6.37
C VAL A 32 3.03 6.54 7.46
N GLU A 33 2.96 6.99 8.71
CA GLU A 33 3.24 6.16 9.87
C GLU A 33 1.98 5.36 10.22
N ILE A 34 2.05 4.03 10.05
CA ILE A 34 0.94 3.13 10.38
C ILE A 34 0.84 2.99 11.89
N MET A 35 -0.28 3.45 12.44
CA MET A 35 -0.55 3.42 13.89
C MET A 35 -1.20 2.10 14.32
N ALA A 36 -2.03 1.54 13.46
CA ALA A 36 -2.67 0.24 13.65
C ALA A 36 -2.92 -0.42 12.29
N THR A 37 -2.87 -1.75 12.24
CA THR A 37 -3.24 -2.55 11.07
C THR A 37 -4.00 -3.80 11.51
N GLY A 38 -5.02 -4.17 10.74
CA GLY A 38 -5.68 -5.46 10.80
C GLY A 38 -4.90 -6.53 10.04
N ILE A 39 -5.26 -7.79 10.29
CA ILE A 39 -4.83 -8.95 9.49
C ILE A 39 -6.07 -9.49 8.81
N CYS A 40 -6.06 -9.47 7.48
CA CYS A 40 -7.14 -9.98 6.67
C CYS A 40 -6.78 -11.35 6.10
N HIS A 41 -7.79 -12.13 5.74
CA HIS A 41 -7.58 -13.42 5.10
C HIS A 41 -6.81 -13.29 3.77
N THR A 42 -6.94 -12.17 3.05
CA THR A 42 -6.17 -11.95 1.82
C THR A 42 -4.65 -11.90 2.09
N ASP A 43 -4.22 -11.34 3.23
CA ASP A 43 -2.79 -11.34 3.60
C ASP A 43 -2.29 -12.78 3.80
N ALA A 44 -3.08 -13.61 4.50
CA ALA A 44 -2.77 -15.03 4.71
C ALA A 44 -2.81 -15.82 3.40
N TYR A 45 -3.77 -15.54 2.52
CA TYR A 45 -3.91 -16.19 1.22
C TYR A 45 -2.68 -15.96 0.33
N THR A 46 -2.18 -14.72 0.26
CA THR A 46 -0.94 -14.42 -0.43
C THR A 46 0.24 -15.07 0.27
N LEU A 47 0.36 -14.97 1.60
CA LEU A 47 1.45 -15.60 2.37
C LEU A 47 1.51 -17.12 2.17
N ASP A 48 0.37 -17.80 2.05
CA ASP A 48 0.27 -19.25 1.80
C ASP A 48 0.69 -19.63 0.37
N GLY A 49 1.03 -18.66 -0.48
CA GLY A 49 1.44 -18.89 -1.87
C GLY A 49 0.29 -19.38 -2.77
N LEU A 50 -0.95 -19.08 -2.39
CA LEU A 50 -2.14 -19.42 -3.18
C LEU A 50 -2.50 -18.32 -4.19
N ASP A 51 -1.96 -17.13 -3.98
CA ASP A 51 -2.06 -16.00 -4.91
C ASP A 51 -1.09 -16.16 -6.08
N SER A 52 -1.62 -16.36 -7.29
CA SER A 52 -0.81 -16.46 -8.51
C SER A 52 -0.08 -15.17 -8.87
N GLU A 53 -0.49 -14.04 -8.30
CA GLU A 53 0.16 -12.73 -8.47
C GLU A 53 1.07 -12.37 -7.28
N GLY A 54 1.21 -13.26 -6.29
CA GLY A 54 2.03 -13.04 -5.11
C GLY A 54 3.52 -12.93 -5.45
N ILE A 55 4.13 -11.79 -5.13
CA ILE A 55 5.57 -11.54 -5.30
C ILE A 55 6.24 -11.53 -3.92
N PHE A 56 7.40 -12.18 -3.82
CA PHE A 56 8.24 -12.22 -2.62
C PHE A 56 9.69 -11.79 -2.96
N PRO A 57 10.41 -11.13 -2.04
CA PRO A 57 9.99 -10.73 -0.69
C PRO A 57 8.96 -9.59 -0.71
N SER A 58 8.10 -9.52 0.31
CA SER A 58 7.04 -8.50 0.38
C SER A 58 6.69 -8.07 1.82
N VAL A 59 6.29 -6.82 1.96
CA VAL A 59 5.58 -6.31 3.14
C VAL A 59 4.09 -6.37 2.83
N LEU A 60 3.40 -7.32 3.46
CA LEU A 60 1.95 -7.51 3.31
C LEU A 60 1.16 -6.47 4.12
N GLY A 61 -0.17 -6.58 4.12
CA GLY A 61 -1.07 -5.70 4.87
C GLY A 61 -1.73 -4.64 3.99
N HIS A 62 -3.05 -4.52 4.11
CA HIS A 62 -3.86 -3.59 3.33
C HIS A 62 -5.02 -2.97 4.14
N GLU A 63 -5.06 -3.21 5.44
CA GLU A 63 -6.11 -2.73 6.35
C GLU A 63 -5.49 -1.93 7.50
N GLY A 64 -4.98 -0.74 7.19
CA GLY A 64 -4.27 0.11 8.15
C GLY A 64 -4.91 1.48 8.36
N ALA A 65 -4.58 2.11 9.48
CA ALA A 65 -4.81 3.54 9.70
C ALA A 65 -3.53 4.17 10.27
N GLY A 66 -3.26 5.40 9.84
CA GLY A 66 -1.98 6.04 10.12
C GLY A 66 -2.05 7.55 10.15
N ILE A 67 -0.88 8.15 10.37
CA ILE A 67 -0.68 9.60 10.36
C ILE A 67 0.28 9.95 9.24
N VAL A 68 -0.07 10.95 8.43
CA VAL A 68 0.82 11.48 7.39
C VAL A 68 2.04 12.13 8.03
N ARG A 69 3.24 11.70 7.63
CA ARG A 69 4.51 12.26 8.12
C ARG A 69 5.17 13.19 7.11
N GLU A 70 5.08 12.85 5.83
CA GLU A 70 5.64 13.65 4.75
C GLU A 70 4.79 13.48 3.49
N VAL A 71 4.74 14.52 2.66
CA VAL A 71 4.09 14.49 1.36
C VAL A 71 5.10 14.86 0.29
N GLY A 72 5.10 14.12 -0.81
CA GLY A 72 5.96 14.43 -1.93
C GLY A 72 5.46 15.62 -2.75
N PRO A 73 6.29 16.15 -3.67
CA PRO A 73 5.90 17.26 -4.54
C PRO A 73 4.58 17.01 -5.28
N GLY A 74 3.71 18.02 -5.33
CA GLY A 74 2.43 17.98 -6.06
C GLY A 74 1.26 17.34 -5.30
N VAL A 75 1.48 16.76 -4.12
CA VAL A 75 0.38 16.31 -3.25
C VAL A 75 -0.30 17.51 -2.61
N THR A 76 -1.62 17.60 -2.77
CA THR A 76 -2.44 18.70 -2.23
C THR A 76 -3.67 18.22 -1.45
N SER A 77 -3.93 16.91 -1.44
CA SER A 77 -5.12 16.31 -0.83
C SER A 77 -4.99 16.01 0.66
N VAL A 78 -3.77 15.96 1.18
CA VAL A 78 -3.42 15.70 2.58
C VAL A 78 -2.16 16.48 2.95
N GLN A 79 -1.91 16.64 4.24
CA GLN A 79 -0.71 17.29 4.79
C GLN A 79 -0.17 16.54 6.02
N PRO A 80 1.10 16.76 6.41
CA PRO A 80 1.65 16.18 7.64
C PRO A 80 0.76 16.44 8.86
N GLY A 81 0.51 15.37 9.64
CA GLY A 81 -0.39 15.37 10.79
C GLY A 81 -1.80 14.85 10.52
N ASP A 82 -2.22 14.74 9.26
CA ASP A 82 -3.53 14.19 8.93
C ASP A 82 -3.64 12.71 9.27
N HIS A 83 -4.81 12.31 9.76
CA HIS A 83 -5.15 10.90 9.98
C HIS A 83 -5.71 10.32 8.68
N VAL A 84 -5.14 9.20 8.23
CA VAL A 84 -5.46 8.62 6.92
C VAL A 84 -5.63 7.10 7.00
N ILE A 85 -6.39 6.57 6.04
CA ILE A 85 -6.53 5.13 5.77
C ILE A 85 -5.97 4.88 4.36
N PRO A 86 -4.89 4.08 4.20
CA PRO A 86 -4.41 3.67 2.90
C PRO A 86 -5.47 2.84 2.16
N LEU A 87 -5.60 3.04 0.85
CA LEU A 87 -6.60 2.36 0.03
C LEU A 87 -5.91 1.49 -1.02
N TYR A 88 -6.14 0.17 -0.98
CA TYR A 88 -5.64 -0.76 -1.99
C TYR A 88 -6.34 -0.59 -3.36
N THR A 89 -7.54 0.01 -3.36
CA THR A 89 -8.23 0.46 -4.57
C THR A 89 -8.15 1.98 -4.65
N PRO A 90 -7.43 2.57 -5.63
CA PRO A 90 -7.29 4.02 -5.71
C PRO A 90 -8.57 4.68 -6.22
N GLU A 91 -8.65 6.02 -6.10
CA GLU A 91 -9.70 6.84 -6.69
C GLU A 91 -9.08 8.05 -7.41
N CYS A 92 -8.72 7.90 -8.69
CA CYS A 92 -8.04 8.97 -9.43
C CYS A 92 -8.95 10.14 -9.83
N ARG A 93 -10.28 9.99 -9.72
CA ARG A 93 -11.31 10.98 -10.07
C ARG A 93 -11.32 11.49 -11.51
N GLN A 94 -10.58 10.83 -12.42
CA GLN A 94 -10.45 11.25 -13.82
C GLN A 94 -10.67 10.13 -14.84
N CYS A 95 -10.51 8.85 -14.46
CA CYS A 95 -10.75 7.76 -15.40
C CYS A 95 -12.24 7.46 -15.59
N LYS A 96 -12.57 6.78 -16.70
CA LYS A 96 -13.96 6.39 -17.04
C LYS A 96 -14.68 5.67 -15.90
N SER A 97 -13.98 4.79 -15.17
CA SER A 97 -14.57 4.06 -14.04
C SER A 97 -14.95 4.99 -12.89
N CYS A 98 -14.03 5.85 -12.44
CA CYS A 98 -14.29 6.80 -11.34
C CYS A 98 -15.42 7.78 -11.67
N LEU A 99 -15.54 8.20 -12.94
CA LEU A 99 -16.59 9.13 -13.37
C LEU A 99 -17.94 8.46 -13.63
N SER A 100 -18.02 7.12 -13.63
CA SER A 100 -19.19 6.40 -14.12
C SER A 100 -20.40 6.40 -13.18
N GLY A 101 -20.19 6.60 -11.87
CA GLY A 101 -21.21 6.40 -10.84
C GLY A 101 -21.72 4.95 -10.69
N LYS A 102 -21.13 3.98 -11.39
CA LYS A 102 -21.58 2.57 -11.43
C LYS A 102 -20.58 1.59 -10.84
N THR A 103 -19.33 2.01 -10.63
CA THR A 103 -18.25 1.18 -10.10
C THR A 103 -17.25 2.03 -9.33
N ASN A 104 -16.54 1.41 -8.40
CA ASN A 104 -15.39 1.96 -7.69
C ASN A 104 -14.04 1.45 -8.25
N LEU A 105 -14.05 0.63 -9.31
CA LEU A 105 -12.86 -0.02 -9.85
C LEU A 105 -12.03 0.95 -10.71
N CYS A 106 -11.30 1.85 -10.05
CA CYS A 106 -10.35 2.73 -10.71
C CYS A 106 -9.32 1.93 -11.52
N THR A 107 -8.95 2.49 -12.67
CA THR A 107 -8.03 1.86 -13.62
C THR A 107 -6.67 2.51 -13.68
N ALA A 108 -6.42 3.56 -12.89
CA ALA A 108 -5.21 4.38 -12.97
C ALA A 108 -3.92 3.59 -12.74
N ILE A 109 -3.95 2.61 -11.85
CA ILE A 109 -2.76 1.80 -11.49
C ILE A 109 -2.80 0.38 -12.07
N ARG A 110 -3.73 0.08 -12.98
CA ARG A 110 -3.91 -1.30 -13.46
C ARG A 110 -2.68 -1.88 -14.15
N ALA A 111 -1.82 -1.04 -14.72
CA ALA A 111 -0.58 -1.46 -15.35
C ALA A 111 0.51 -1.90 -14.35
N THR A 112 0.46 -1.41 -13.11
CA THR A 112 1.44 -1.66 -12.04
C THR A 112 0.89 -2.50 -10.90
N GLN A 113 -0.43 -2.68 -10.82
CA GLN A 113 -1.08 -3.52 -9.82
C GLN A 113 -0.47 -4.93 -9.79
N GLY A 114 -0.13 -5.41 -8.60
CA GLY A 114 0.48 -6.72 -8.39
C GLY A 114 1.98 -6.80 -8.70
N LYS A 115 2.62 -5.73 -9.22
CA LYS A 115 4.05 -5.75 -9.58
C LYS A 115 5.00 -5.26 -8.47
N GLY A 116 4.46 -4.84 -7.33
CA GLY A 116 5.26 -4.25 -6.24
C GLY A 116 5.86 -2.88 -6.58
N LEU A 117 5.24 -2.13 -7.49
CA LEU A 117 5.71 -0.82 -7.93
C LEU A 117 4.63 0.25 -7.69
N MET A 118 5.05 1.40 -7.19
CA MET A 118 4.23 2.61 -7.18
C MET A 118 4.04 3.12 -8.63
N PRO A 119 2.84 3.63 -8.99
CA PRO A 119 2.51 4.13 -10.32
C PRO A 119 3.24 5.42 -10.70
#